data_AF-A0A348XM24-F1
#
_entry.id   AF-A0A348XM24-F1
#
_cell.length_a   1.000
_cell.length_b   1.000
_cell.length_c   1.000
_cell.angle_alpha   90.00
_cell.angle_beta   90.00
_cell.angle_gamma   90.00
#
_symmetry.space_group_name_H-M   'P 1'
#
loop_
_entity.id
_entity.type
_entity.pdbx_description
1 polymer ?
#
loop_
_entity_poly.entity_id
_entity_poly.type
_entity_poly.pdbx_seq_one_letter_code
_entity_poly.pdbx_strand_id
1 'polypeptide(L)' 'SFVGFVPAHKPKFVLLVAADEPTKRSYYGGTVCGPTFSRIAQRCLDYLNVAPTVAEIADEP' A
#
# COMPACT_ATOMS: atom_id res chain seq x y z
N SER A 1 -2.80 -6.62 -10.68
CA SER A 1 -2.87 -6.74 -9.21
C SER A 1 -1.71 -5.97 -8.57
N PHE A 2 -1.79 -5.70 -7.27
CA PHE A 2 -0.73 -5.12 -6.45
C PHE A 2 -0.81 -5.73 -5.05
N VAL A 3 0.34 -6.12 -4.49
CA VAL A 3 0.43 -6.75 -3.17
C VAL A 3 1.53 -6.10 -2.36
N GLY A 4 1.30 -5.96 -1.06
CA GLY A 4 2.29 -5.42 -0.13
C GLY A 4 1.93 -5.71 1.32
N PHE A 5 2.90 -5.47 2.20
CA PHE A 5 2.77 -5.58 3.65
C PHE A 5 3.01 -4.21 4.29
N VAL A 6 2.28 -3.90 5.36
CA VAL A 6 2.25 -2.55 5.95
C VAL A 6 2.20 -2.63 7.48
N PRO A 7 2.95 -1.78 8.22
CA PRO A 7 4.09 -0.96 7.77
C PRO A 7 5.30 -1.79 7.32
N ALA A 8 6.25 -1.19 6.60
CA ALA A 8 7.38 -1.90 6.00
C ALA A 8 8.31 -2.58 7.03
N HIS A 9 8.66 -1.88 8.12
CA HIS A 9 9.62 -2.39 9.12
C HIS A 9 8.99 -3.38 10.12
N LYS A 10 7.72 -3.18 10.47
CA LYS A 10 6.98 -4.02 11.43
C LYS A 10 5.58 -4.35 10.87
N PRO A 11 5.49 -5.26 9.89
CA PRO A 11 4.23 -5.56 9.21
C PRO A 11 3.12 -5.97 10.18
N LYS A 12 1.93 -5.42 9.98
CA LYS A 12 0.72 -5.74 10.74
C LYS A 12 -0.31 -6.48 9.89
N PHE A 13 -0.30 -6.27 8.58
CA PHE A 13 -1.15 -6.97 7.64
C PHE A 13 -0.51 -7.03 6.25
N VAL A 14 -1.04 -7.94 5.43
CA VAL A 14 -0.79 -8.03 3.99
C VAL A 14 -2.08 -7.61 3.27
N LEU A 15 -1.94 -6.87 2.19
CA LEU A 15 -3.06 -6.47 1.35
C LEU A 15 -2.76 -6.82 -0.10
N LEU A 16 -3.70 -7.52 -0.74
CA LEU A 16 -3.72 -7.78 -2.18
C LEU A 16 -4.89 -7.02 -2.79
N VAL A 17 -4.62 -6.25 -3.84
CA VAL A 17 -5.64 -5.65 -4.69
C VAL A 17 -5.52 -6.26 -6.07
N ALA A 18 -6.61 -6.87 -6.54
CA ALA A 18 -6.74 -7.38 -7.90
C ALA A 18 -7.83 -6.55 -8.62
N ALA A 19 -7.53 -6.18 -9.85
CA ALA A 19 -8.48 -5.54 -10.75
C ALA A 19 -8.63 -6.47 -11.95
N ASP A 20 -9.88 -6.73 -12.32
CA ASP A 20 -10.23 -7.52 -13.50
C ASP A 20 -10.57 -6.58 -14.65
N GLU A 21 -10.19 -6.97 -15.87
CA GLU A 21 -10.42 -6.23 -17.13
C GLU A 21 -10.28 -4.68 -17.03
N PRO A 22 -9.10 -4.13 -16.69
CA PRO A 22 -8.93 -2.69 -16.58
C PRO A 22 -9.04 -2.01 -17.96
N THR A 23 -10.12 -1.23 -18.14
CA THR A 23 -10.48 -0.66 -19.46
C THR A 23 -10.03 0.78 -19.70
N LYS A 24 -9.54 1.50 -18.68
CA LYS A 24 -9.23 2.95 -18.79
C LYS A 24 -7.81 3.28 -18.32
N ARG A 25 -7.11 4.10 -19.11
CA ARG A 25 -5.82 4.79 -18.84
C ARG A 25 -4.57 3.93 -18.63
N SER A 26 -4.66 2.71 -18.10
CA SER A 26 -3.52 1.78 -17.96
C SER A 26 -4.01 0.37 -17.63
N TYR A 27 -3.20 -0.64 -17.94
CA TYR A 27 -3.40 -2.03 -17.54
C TYR A 27 -2.34 -2.50 -16.52
N TYR A 28 -1.35 -1.66 -16.21
CA TYR A 28 -0.29 -2.01 -15.26
C TYR A 28 -0.83 -2.02 -13.82
N GLY A 29 -0.56 -3.11 -13.10
CA GLY A 29 -1.04 -3.34 -11.74
C GLY A 29 -0.69 -2.21 -10.77
N GLY A 30 0.51 -1.63 -10.86
CA GLY A 30 0.90 -0.48 -10.05
C GLY A 30 0.03 0.76 -10.28
N THR A 31 -0.26 1.08 -11.55
CA THR A 31 -1.09 2.24 -11.91
C THR A 31 -2.56 2.03 -11.57
N VAL A 32 -3.09 0.84 -11.83
CA VAL A 32 -4.52 0.53 -11.64
C VAL A 32 -4.84 0.26 -10.17
N CYS A 33 -4.04 -0.57 -9.50
CA CYS A 33 -4.33 -1.07 -8.16
C CYS A 33 -3.64 -0.26 -7.05
N GLY A 34 -2.52 0.42 -7.34
CA GLY A 34 -1.74 1.17 -6.35
C GLY A 34 -2.52 2.26 -5.60
N PRO A 35 -3.30 3.13 -6.28
CA PRO A 35 -4.11 4.14 -5.59
C PRO A 35 -5.14 3.53 -4.63
N THR A 36 -5.74 2.40 -5.01
CA THR A 36 -6.70 1.66 -4.16
C THR A 36 -5.99 1.03 -2.97
N PHE A 37 -4.83 0.39 -3.20
CA PHE A 37 -4.00 -0.16 -2.13
C PHE A 37 -3.66 0.91 -1.09
N SER A 38 -3.17 2.08 -1.52
CA SER A 38 -2.77 3.17 -0.62
C SER A 38 -3.92 3.63 0.29
N ARG A 39 -5.11 3.87 -0.31
CA ARG A 39 -6.30 4.32 0.43
C ARG A 39 -6.81 3.30 1.43
N ILE A 40 -6.81 2.01 1.06
CA ILE A 40 -7.25 0.94 1.96
C ILE A 40 -6.23 0.75 3.08
N ALA A 41 -4.94 0.70 2.75
CA ALA A 41 -3.87 0.52 3.73
C ALA A 41 -3.86 1.63 4.79
N GLN A 42 -4.04 2.90 4.40
CA GLN A 42 -4.16 4.02 5.34
C GLN A 42 -5.32 3.81 6.32
N ARG A 43 -6.52 3.50 5.82
CA ARG A 43 -7.69 3.25 6.67
C ARG A 43 -7.51 2.04 7.59
N CYS A 44 -6.85 0.99 7.12
CA CYS A 44 -6.54 -0.18 7.94
C CYS A 44 -5.56 0.16 9.07
N LEU A 45 -4.53 0.98 8.81
CA LEU A 45 -3.61 1.44 9.84
C LEU A 45 -4.32 2.27 10.91
N ASP A 46 -5.18 3.20 10.49
CA ASP A 46 -5.99 4.02 11.40
C ASP A 46 -6.92 3.13 12.24
N TYR A 47 -7.61 2.19 11.60
CA TYR A 47 -8.50 1.23 12.28
C TYR A 47 -7.77 0.36 13.32
N LEU A 48 -6.54 -0.03 13.02
CA LEU A 48 -5.70 -0.84 13.90
C LEU A 48 -4.94 0.00 14.94
N ASN A 49 -5.18 1.31 15.01
CA ASN A 49 -4.44 2.26 15.86
C ASN A 49 -2.91 2.15 15.70
N VAL A 50 -2.43 1.90 14.48
CA VAL A 50 -1.00 1.84 14.18
C VAL A 50 -0.50 3.26 13.93
N ALA A 51 0.33 3.76 14.85
CA ALA A 51 0.92 5.09 14.72
C ALA A 51 1.78 5.20 13.43
N PRO A 52 1.80 6.36 12.76
CA PRO A 52 2.69 6.59 11.63
C PRO A 52 4.15 6.40 12.05
N THR A 53 4.89 5.60 11.28
CA THR A 53 6.34 5.62 11.35
C THR A 53 6.86 6.75 10.47
N VAL A 54 7.60 7.69 11.06
CA VAL A 54 8.50 8.52 10.26
C VAL A 54 9.48 7.54 9.63
N ALA A 55 9.57 7.55 8.30
CA ALA A 55 10.70 6.88 7.66
C ALA A 55 11.94 7.57 8.23
N GLU A 56 12.69 6.88 9.08
CA GLU A 56 14.08 7.25 9.31
C GLU A 56 14.70 7.18 7.93
N ILE A 57 14.80 8.34 7.28
CA ILE A 57 15.65 8.50 6.11
C ILE A 57 17.02 8.18 6.67
N ALA A 58 17.50 6.97 6.41
CA ALA A 58 18.89 6.65 6.61
C ALA A 58 19.66 7.65 5.76
N ASP A 59 20.13 8.70 6.42
CA ASP A 59 21.13 9.62 5.93
C ASP A 59 22.42 8.80 5.85
N GLU A 60 22.49 7.94 4.83
CA GLU A 60 23.70 7.20 4.50
C GLU A 60 24.55 8.15 3.62
N PRO A 61 25.75 8.54 4.08
CA PRO A 61 26.58 9.56 3.43
C PRO A 61 27.12 9.14 2.06
#